data_AF-A0A4Q3VKR2-F1
#
_entry.id   AF-A0A4Q3VKR2-F1
#
_cell.length_a   1.000
_cell.length_b   1.000
_cell.length_c   1.000
_cell.angle_alpha   90.00
_cell.angle_beta   90.00
_cell.angle_gamma   90.00
#
_symmetry.space_group_name_H-M   'P 1'
#
loop_
_entity.id
_entity.type
_entity.pdbx_description
1 polymer ?
#
loop_
_entity_poly.entity_id
_entity_poly.type
_entity_poly.pdbx_seq_one_letter_code
_entity_poly.pdbx_strand_id
1 'polypeptide(L)'
;MKHDFHQRKQNRIEYAENQVAKSKAESDQLYLRTKEMASVIPMGQPILVGHHSERRDRSYRAKIDNTMGRSVAAGKKAEYYAERAQSIKENDAIFSDDPEALLKLEQKLAVLKGTQVFMKAANRMVKKNDLEGFLKLKFAKAEMWEELTTPEWWGVGFPPFRLTNNNANIKRIEKRIAGLKSIADTIAVHEEINGVRIFENREANSLQLFFDGKPAAEVIKQLKQHGFRWCRSEVAWQRHISNNAIYWGRQIAASLIVQSQSQT
;
A
#
# COMPACT_ATOMS: atom_id res chain seq x y z
N MET A 1 5.80 -14.09 -16.87
CA MET A 1 4.53 -13.72 -16.21
C MET A 1 4.63 -13.70 -14.66
N LYS A 2 5.72 -13.15 -14.09
CA LYS A 2 5.94 -13.07 -12.61
C LYS A 2 5.75 -11.66 -12.04
N HIS A 3 5.63 -10.66 -12.91
CA HIS A 3 5.60 -9.23 -12.53
C HIS A 3 4.26 -8.55 -12.82
N ASP A 4 3.25 -9.29 -13.28
CA ASP A 4 1.93 -8.74 -13.57
C ASP A 4 1.35 -8.05 -12.32
N PHE A 5 1.16 -6.74 -12.44
CA PHE A 5 0.63 -5.87 -11.40
C PHE A 5 -0.76 -6.31 -10.95
N HIS A 6 -1.64 -6.67 -11.89
CA HIS A 6 -3.01 -7.06 -11.59
C HIS A 6 -3.04 -8.39 -10.82
N GLN A 7 -2.27 -9.38 -11.28
CA GLN A 7 -2.15 -10.65 -10.59
C GLN A 7 -1.58 -10.48 -9.17
N ARG A 8 -0.57 -9.62 -8.97
CA ARG A 8 -0.02 -9.34 -7.63
C ARG A 8 -1.05 -8.69 -6.71
N LYS A 9 -1.85 -7.75 -7.21
CA LYS A 9 -2.94 -7.13 -6.44
C LYS A 9 -3.98 -8.20 -6.05
N GLN A 10 -4.38 -9.03 -7.01
CA GLN A 10 -5.36 -10.08 -6.82
C GLN A 10 -4.90 -11.14 -5.79
N ASN A 11 -3.67 -11.65 -5.92
CA ASN A 11 -3.10 -12.62 -4.98
C ASN A 11 -3.10 -12.10 -3.53
N ARG A 12 -2.86 -10.80 -3.33
CA ARG A 12 -2.87 -10.19 -1.99
C ARG A 12 -4.28 -10.11 -1.40
N ILE A 13 -5.28 -9.87 -2.24
CA ILE A 13 -6.69 -9.85 -1.85
C ILE A 13 -7.11 -11.28 -1.48
N GLU A 14 -6.87 -12.25 -2.36
CA GLU A 14 -7.22 -13.66 -2.14
C GLU A 14 -6.54 -14.22 -0.89
N TYR A 15 -5.27 -13.89 -0.68
CA TYR A 15 -4.58 -14.27 0.55
C TYR A 15 -5.26 -13.71 1.81
N ALA A 16 -5.65 -12.43 1.79
CA ALA A 16 -6.33 -11.80 2.91
C ALA A 16 -7.71 -12.44 3.15
N GLU A 17 -8.50 -12.66 2.10
CA GLU A 17 -9.82 -13.31 2.17
C GLU A 17 -9.72 -14.74 2.71
N ASN A 18 -8.71 -15.50 2.28
CA ASN A 18 -8.43 -16.83 2.82
C ASN A 18 -8.07 -16.79 4.31
N GLN A 19 -7.32 -15.77 4.77
CA GLN A 19 -7.05 -15.57 6.20
C GLN A 19 -8.30 -15.21 6.99
N VAL A 20 -9.22 -14.42 6.41
CA VAL A 20 -10.53 -14.11 7.03
C VAL A 20 -11.31 -15.39 7.24
N ALA A 21 -11.51 -16.19 6.19
CA ALA A 21 -12.27 -17.44 6.25
C ALA A 21 -11.69 -18.40 7.30
N LYS A 22 -10.36 -18.59 7.28
CA LYS A 22 -9.66 -19.44 8.24
C LYS A 22 -9.80 -18.96 9.68
N SER A 23 -9.57 -17.67 9.93
CA SER A 23 -9.58 -17.11 11.29
C SER A 23 -11.00 -17.04 11.85
N LYS A 24 -12.01 -16.81 11.00
CA LYS A 24 -13.43 -16.86 11.37
C LYS A 24 -13.85 -18.28 11.77
N ALA A 25 -13.50 -19.28 10.96
CA ALA A 25 -13.77 -20.68 11.30
C ALA A 25 -13.09 -21.10 12.62
N GLU A 26 -11.85 -20.68 12.85
CA GLU A 26 -11.14 -20.92 14.11
C GLU A 26 -11.84 -20.23 15.31
N SER A 27 -12.26 -18.97 15.14
CA SER A 27 -13.02 -18.21 16.15
C SER A 27 -14.30 -18.94 16.54
N ASP A 28 -15.10 -19.36 15.55
CA ASP A 28 -16.38 -20.03 15.76
C ASP A 28 -16.19 -21.39 16.44
N GLN A 29 -15.21 -22.18 16.01
CA GLN A 29 -14.88 -23.47 16.64
C GLN A 29 -14.46 -23.31 18.09
N LEU A 30 -13.59 -22.35 18.40
CA LEU A 30 -13.15 -22.07 19.76
C LEU A 30 -14.29 -21.53 20.64
N TYR A 31 -15.18 -20.73 20.07
CA TYR A 31 -16.38 -20.23 20.76
C TYR A 31 -17.33 -21.38 21.12
N LEU A 32 -17.63 -22.27 20.16
CA LEU A 32 -18.45 -23.45 20.40
C LEU A 32 -17.84 -24.36 21.47
N ARG A 33 -16.52 -24.60 21.41
CA ARG A 33 -15.80 -25.35 22.44
C ARG A 33 -15.88 -24.68 23.82
N THR A 34 -15.75 -23.36 23.87
CA THR A 34 -15.88 -22.60 25.12
C THR A 34 -17.28 -22.77 25.70
N LYS A 35 -18.32 -22.70 24.87
CA LYS A 35 -19.72 -22.92 25.26
C LYS A 35 -19.94 -24.34 25.80
N GLU A 36 -19.34 -25.35 25.17
CA GLU A 36 -19.38 -26.75 25.62
C GLU A 36 -18.65 -26.96 26.96
N MET A 37 -17.49 -26.33 27.15
CA MET A 37 -16.78 -26.39 28.43
C MET A 37 -17.56 -25.68 29.55
N ALA A 38 -18.17 -24.53 29.24
CA ALA A 38 -18.93 -23.76 30.21
C ALA A 38 -20.24 -24.44 30.62
N SER A 39 -20.88 -25.22 29.74
CA SER A 39 -22.15 -25.88 30.05
C SER A 39 -22.06 -26.95 31.15
N VAL A 40 -20.86 -27.44 31.45
CA VAL A 40 -20.61 -28.39 32.54
C VAL A 40 -20.74 -27.72 33.92
N ILE A 41 -20.60 -26.39 34.00
CA ILE A 41 -20.72 -25.64 35.25
C ILE A 41 -22.16 -25.11 35.37
N PRO A 42 -22.94 -25.59 36.36
CA PRO A 42 -24.24 -25.02 36.69
C PRO A 42 -24.21 -23.50 36.81
N MET A 43 -25.21 -22.85 36.22
CA MET A 43 -25.32 -21.40 36.23
C MET A 43 -25.39 -20.88 37.68
N GLY A 44 -24.55 -19.90 38.01
CA GLY A 44 -24.51 -19.29 39.34
C GLY A 44 -23.74 -20.08 40.41
N GLN A 45 -23.16 -21.25 40.08
CA GLN A 45 -22.36 -21.99 41.05
C GLN A 45 -21.09 -21.21 41.46
N PRO A 46 -20.91 -20.88 42.75
CA PRO A 46 -19.71 -20.21 43.23
C PRO A 46 -18.52 -21.19 43.31
N ILE A 47 -17.30 -20.63 43.32
CA ILE A 47 -16.09 -21.41 43.64
C ILE A 47 -16.12 -21.73 45.13
N LEU A 48 -16.02 -23.01 45.48
CA LEU A 48 -15.95 -23.46 46.88
C LEU A 48 -14.54 -23.21 47.44
N VAL A 49 -14.34 -22.05 48.06
CA VAL A 49 -13.04 -21.64 48.64
C VAL A 49 -12.71 -22.52 49.85
N GLY A 50 -11.49 -23.06 49.90
CA GLY A 50 -11.00 -23.96 50.95
C GLY A 50 -11.37 -25.44 50.76
N HIS A 51 -12.17 -25.79 49.75
CA HIS A 51 -12.53 -27.19 49.46
C HIS A 51 -11.45 -27.89 48.64
N HIS A 52 -11.31 -29.23 48.78
CA HIS A 52 -10.28 -29.99 48.05
C HIS A 52 -10.39 -29.90 46.51
N SER A 53 -11.57 -29.54 45.99
CA SER A 53 -11.82 -29.34 44.55
C SER A 53 -11.53 -27.93 44.05
N GLU A 54 -11.27 -26.95 44.93
CA GLU A 54 -11.10 -25.54 44.58
C GLU A 54 -10.07 -25.34 43.46
N ARG A 55 -8.88 -25.92 43.63
CA ARG A 55 -7.77 -25.79 42.67
C ARG A 55 -8.16 -26.30 41.29
N ARG A 56 -8.95 -27.39 41.23
CA ARG A 56 -9.41 -27.98 39.98
C ARG A 56 -10.46 -27.11 39.29
N ASP A 57 -11.42 -26.57 40.04
CA ASP A 57 -12.45 -25.68 39.50
C ASP A 57 -11.83 -24.38 38.95
N ARG A 58 -10.94 -23.74 39.71
CA ARG A 58 -10.20 -22.55 39.25
C ARG A 58 -9.42 -22.83 37.97
N SER A 59 -8.69 -23.95 37.93
CA SER A 59 -7.94 -24.35 36.73
C SER A 59 -8.84 -24.59 35.53
N TYR A 60 -10.01 -25.19 35.73
CA TYR A 60 -10.98 -25.45 34.67
C TYR A 60 -11.58 -24.14 34.13
N ARG A 61 -12.04 -23.24 35.00
CA ARG A 61 -12.53 -21.91 34.62
C ARG A 61 -11.48 -21.10 33.88
N ALA A 62 -10.22 -21.11 34.34
CA ALA A 62 -9.12 -20.45 33.64
C ALA A 62 -8.86 -21.02 32.23
N LYS A 63 -9.12 -22.32 32.00
CA LYS A 63 -9.06 -22.91 30.64
C LYS A 63 -10.20 -22.44 29.76
N ILE A 64 -11.41 -22.26 30.31
CA ILE A 64 -12.55 -21.67 29.60
C ILE A 64 -12.17 -20.25 29.16
N ASP A 65 -11.71 -19.43 30.09
CA ASP A 65 -11.32 -18.04 29.82
C ASP A 65 -10.20 -17.94 28.78
N ASN A 66 -9.18 -18.79 28.86
CA ASN A 66 -8.12 -18.84 27.85
C ASN A 66 -8.64 -19.27 26.47
N THR A 67 -9.54 -20.24 26.42
CA THR A 67 -10.12 -20.71 25.15
C THR A 67 -11.00 -19.63 24.52
N MET A 68 -11.78 -18.91 25.34
CA MET A 68 -12.54 -17.74 24.92
C MET A 68 -11.63 -16.63 24.42
N GLY A 69 -10.56 -16.32 25.15
CA GLY A 69 -9.58 -15.31 24.77
C GLY A 69 -8.95 -15.61 23.40
N ARG A 70 -8.67 -16.89 23.10
CA ARG A 70 -8.21 -17.32 21.78
C ARG A 70 -9.26 -17.18 20.70
N SER A 71 -10.54 -17.47 20.99
CA SER A 71 -11.65 -17.23 20.06
C SER A 71 -11.74 -15.75 19.68
N VAL A 72 -11.75 -14.86 20.68
CA VAL A 72 -11.76 -13.41 20.46
C VAL A 72 -10.54 -12.95 19.67
N ALA A 73 -9.35 -13.46 19.97
CA ALA A 73 -8.13 -13.12 19.22
C ALA A 73 -8.21 -13.56 17.74
N ALA A 74 -8.77 -14.74 17.47
CA ALA A 74 -9.01 -15.22 16.11
C ALA A 74 -10.06 -14.36 15.38
N GLY A 75 -11.12 -13.93 16.06
CA GLY A 75 -12.11 -12.99 15.54
C GLY A 75 -11.49 -11.64 15.13
N LYS A 76 -10.71 -11.02 16.04
CA LYS A 76 -9.96 -9.79 15.73
C LYS A 76 -9.00 -9.95 14.56
N LYS A 77 -8.36 -11.11 14.45
CA LYS A 77 -7.50 -11.44 13.30
C LYS A 77 -8.30 -11.48 12.00
N ALA A 78 -9.51 -12.05 12.01
CA ALA A 78 -10.40 -12.05 10.85
C ALA A 78 -10.79 -10.62 10.44
N GLU A 79 -11.18 -9.78 11.40
CA GLU A 79 -11.49 -8.36 11.17
C GLU A 79 -10.30 -7.61 10.53
N TYR A 80 -9.10 -7.76 11.11
CA TYR A 80 -7.88 -7.16 10.56
C TYR A 80 -7.63 -7.51 9.09
N TYR A 81 -7.77 -8.79 8.72
CA TYR A 81 -7.57 -9.20 7.32
C TYR A 81 -8.72 -8.74 6.41
N ALA A 82 -9.93 -8.61 6.93
CA ALA A 82 -11.07 -8.08 6.17
C ALA A 82 -10.85 -6.60 5.83
N GLU A 83 -10.49 -5.78 6.82
CA GLU A 83 -10.11 -4.38 6.63
C GLU A 83 -8.95 -4.24 5.65
N ARG A 84 -7.94 -5.12 5.76
CA ARG A 84 -6.80 -5.13 4.85
C ARG A 84 -7.21 -5.47 3.41
N ALA A 85 -8.11 -6.42 3.20
CA ALA A 85 -8.62 -6.76 1.88
C ALA A 85 -9.40 -5.58 1.27
N GLN A 86 -10.27 -4.97 2.06
CA GLN A 86 -11.04 -3.78 1.66
C GLN A 86 -10.13 -2.62 1.29
N SER A 87 -9.16 -2.30 2.14
CA SER A 87 -8.16 -1.25 1.88
C SER A 87 -7.39 -1.49 0.59
N ILE A 88 -7.05 -2.74 0.24
CA ILE A 88 -6.39 -3.04 -1.03
C ILE A 88 -7.34 -2.84 -2.22
N LYS A 89 -8.62 -3.18 -2.07
CA LYS A 89 -9.65 -3.01 -3.12
C LYS A 89 -9.90 -1.53 -3.41
N GLU A 90 -10.12 -0.74 -2.37
CA GLU A 90 -10.43 0.71 -2.42
C GLU A 90 -9.21 1.59 -2.76
N ASN A 91 -8.01 1.02 -2.77
CA ASN A 91 -6.81 1.79 -3.10
C ASN A 91 -6.77 2.15 -4.59
N ASP A 92 -7.12 3.41 -4.87
CA ASP A 92 -7.09 4.05 -6.18
C ASP A 92 -5.76 4.79 -6.47
N ALA A 93 -4.71 4.53 -5.68
CA ALA A 93 -3.40 5.08 -5.97
C ALA A 93 -2.89 4.51 -7.31
N ILE A 94 -2.51 5.40 -8.21
CA ILE A 94 -1.85 5.03 -9.45
C ILE A 94 -0.40 4.71 -9.11
N PHE A 95 0.05 3.47 -9.33
CA PHE A 95 1.43 3.05 -9.12
C PHE A 95 2.26 3.23 -10.40
N SER A 96 3.60 3.24 -10.29
CA SER A 96 4.47 3.37 -11.47
C SER A 96 4.69 2.06 -12.22
N ASP A 97 4.48 0.93 -11.55
CA ASP A 97 4.59 -0.43 -12.11
C ASP A 97 3.24 -0.95 -12.67
N ASP A 98 2.19 -0.13 -12.63
CA ASP A 98 0.93 -0.40 -13.33
C ASP A 98 1.14 -0.13 -14.85
N PRO A 99 0.90 -1.11 -15.73
CA PRO A 99 1.07 -0.92 -17.18
C PRO A 99 0.20 0.21 -17.74
N GLU A 100 -0.94 0.50 -17.10
CA GLU A 100 -1.87 1.57 -17.49
C GLU A 100 -1.61 2.89 -16.74
N ALA A 101 -0.52 3.00 -15.98
CA ALA A 101 -0.23 4.16 -15.14
C ALA A 101 -0.24 5.47 -15.93
N LEU A 102 0.35 5.49 -17.12
CA LEU A 102 0.40 6.68 -17.98
C LEU A 102 -1.01 7.10 -18.42
N LEU A 103 -1.82 6.15 -18.89
CA LEU A 103 -3.19 6.40 -19.32
C LEU A 103 -4.04 6.95 -18.17
N LYS A 104 -3.97 6.34 -16.99
CA LYS A 104 -4.70 6.80 -15.79
C LYS A 104 -4.26 8.19 -15.35
N LEU A 105 -2.96 8.51 -15.43
CA LEU A 105 -2.44 9.85 -15.11
C LEU A 105 -2.87 10.90 -16.14
N GLU A 106 -2.88 10.56 -17.43
CA GLU A 106 -3.33 11.46 -18.50
C GLU A 106 -4.83 11.77 -18.39
N GLN A 107 -5.66 10.76 -18.10
CA GLN A 107 -7.08 10.96 -17.78
C GLN A 107 -7.28 11.87 -16.56
N LYS A 108 -6.55 11.60 -15.47
CA LYS A 108 -6.59 12.44 -14.26
C LYS A 108 -6.16 13.87 -14.55
N LEU A 109 -5.13 14.06 -15.38
CA LEU A 109 -4.66 15.38 -15.80
C LEU A 109 -5.74 16.12 -16.60
N ALA A 110 -6.41 15.44 -17.54
CA ALA A 110 -7.49 16.01 -18.34
C ALA A 110 -8.65 16.49 -17.44
N VAL A 111 -9.05 15.69 -16.45
CA VAL A 111 -10.07 16.07 -15.46
C VAL A 111 -9.64 17.34 -14.72
N LEU A 112 -8.43 17.37 -14.12
CA LEU A 112 -7.96 18.53 -13.36
C LEU A 112 -7.87 19.80 -14.21
N LYS A 113 -7.42 19.69 -15.47
CA LYS A 113 -7.40 20.79 -16.44
C LYS A 113 -8.80 21.28 -16.75
N GLY A 114 -9.75 20.36 -16.97
CA GLY A 114 -11.16 20.67 -17.15
C GLY A 114 -11.75 21.43 -15.96
N THR A 115 -11.51 20.94 -14.73
CA THR A 115 -11.93 21.60 -13.50
C THR A 115 -11.31 22.99 -13.35
N GLN A 116 -10.04 23.17 -13.72
CA GLN A 116 -9.37 24.48 -13.67
C GLN A 116 -10.04 25.50 -14.59
N VAL A 117 -10.30 25.11 -15.84
CA VAL A 117 -10.99 25.96 -16.83
C VAL A 117 -12.39 26.30 -16.35
N PHE A 118 -13.12 25.30 -15.86
CA PHE A 118 -14.45 25.46 -15.31
C PHE A 118 -14.49 26.44 -14.14
N MET A 119 -13.65 26.25 -13.10
CA MET A 119 -13.62 27.15 -11.93
C MET A 119 -13.31 28.60 -12.33
N LYS A 120 -12.39 28.81 -13.29
CA LYS A 120 -12.08 30.16 -13.80
C LYS A 120 -13.25 30.78 -14.55
N ALA A 121 -13.93 30.00 -15.39
CA ALA A 121 -15.10 30.46 -16.13
C ALA A 121 -16.26 30.76 -15.18
N ALA A 122 -16.55 29.86 -14.25
CA ALA A 122 -17.54 30.02 -13.19
C ALA A 122 -17.32 31.32 -12.40
N ASN A 123 -16.11 31.56 -11.89
CA ASN A 123 -15.79 32.80 -11.16
C ASN A 123 -16.01 34.06 -12.01
N ARG A 124 -15.77 33.98 -13.32
CA ARG A 124 -16.05 35.09 -14.24
C ARG A 124 -17.56 35.34 -14.37
N MET A 125 -18.38 34.30 -14.42
CA MET A 125 -19.84 34.43 -14.50
C MET A 125 -20.43 34.94 -13.19
N VAL A 126 -19.97 34.40 -12.05
CA VAL A 126 -20.36 34.86 -10.71
C VAL A 126 -20.02 36.34 -10.52
N LYS A 127 -18.82 36.77 -10.92
CA LYS A 127 -18.41 38.18 -10.85
C LYS A 127 -19.28 39.12 -11.70
N LYS A 128 -19.86 38.60 -12.79
CA LYS A 128 -20.78 39.35 -13.66
C LYS A 128 -22.24 39.23 -13.24
N ASN A 129 -22.54 38.42 -12.21
CA ASN A 129 -23.89 38.05 -11.81
C ASN A 129 -24.74 37.47 -12.97
N ASP A 130 -24.11 36.69 -13.86
CA ASP A 130 -24.74 36.09 -15.03
C ASP A 130 -25.00 34.59 -14.82
N LEU A 131 -26.20 34.27 -14.31
CA LEU A 131 -26.66 32.90 -14.07
C LEU A 131 -26.84 32.12 -15.38
N GLU A 132 -27.42 32.73 -16.41
CA GLU A 132 -27.66 32.04 -17.69
C GLU A 132 -26.35 31.60 -18.35
N GLY A 133 -25.34 32.48 -18.35
CA GLY A 133 -24.03 32.15 -18.87
C GLY A 133 -23.27 31.13 -18.01
N PHE A 134 -23.52 31.08 -16.69
CA PHE A 134 -23.00 30.03 -15.82
C PHE A 134 -23.60 28.67 -16.16
N LEU A 135 -24.92 28.57 -16.31
CA LEU A 135 -25.62 27.32 -16.63
C LEU A 135 -25.23 26.72 -17.99
N LYS A 136 -24.72 27.55 -18.92
CA LYS A 136 -24.17 27.10 -20.21
C LYS A 136 -22.80 26.41 -20.09
N LEU A 137 -22.11 26.49 -18.94
CA LEU A 137 -20.83 25.83 -18.74
C LEU A 137 -21.01 24.31 -18.62
N LYS A 138 -20.12 23.54 -19.25
CA LYS A 138 -20.20 22.06 -19.35
C LYS A 138 -20.42 21.30 -18.04
N PHE A 139 -19.95 21.84 -16.90
CA PHE A 139 -20.05 21.20 -15.58
C PHE A 139 -20.91 21.99 -14.60
N ALA A 140 -21.63 23.01 -15.06
CA ALA A 140 -22.48 23.82 -14.19
C ALA A 140 -23.71 23.03 -13.72
N LYS A 141 -24.09 23.28 -12.47
CA LYS A 141 -25.35 22.84 -11.88
C LYS A 141 -25.99 24.04 -11.17
N ALA A 142 -27.31 24.13 -11.18
CA ALA A 142 -28.02 25.24 -10.53
C ALA A 142 -27.64 25.37 -9.04
N GLU A 143 -27.54 24.25 -8.32
CA GLU A 143 -27.11 24.19 -6.91
C GLU A 143 -25.74 24.85 -6.66
N MET A 144 -24.80 24.69 -7.61
CA MET A 144 -23.47 25.28 -7.48
C MET A 144 -23.50 26.81 -7.60
N TRP A 145 -24.47 27.37 -8.32
CA TRP A 145 -24.60 28.82 -8.41
C TRP A 145 -24.97 29.42 -7.05
N GLU A 146 -25.92 28.81 -6.35
CA GLU A 146 -26.33 29.23 -5.01
C GLU A 146 -25.16 29.17 -4.02
N GLU A 147 -24.39 28.06 -4.01
CA GLU A 147 -23.18 27.91 -3.18
C GLU A 147 -22.13 29.00 -3.49
N LEU A 148 -21.93 29.32 -4.77
CA LEU A 148 -20.90 30.26 -5.19
C LEU A 148 -21.32 31.72 -5.02
N THR A 149 -22.61 32.04 -5.06
CA THR A 149 -23.11 33.42 -4.91
C THR A 149 -23.43 33.78 -3.48
N THR A 150 -23.68 32.79 -2.62
CA THR A 150 -23.87 32.99 -1.19
C THR A 150 -22.50 33.05 -0.51
N PRO A 151 -22.05 34.22 -0.02
CA PRO A 151 -20.73 34.34 0.56
C PRO A 151 -20.69 33.64 1.93
N GLU A 152 -19.81 32.66 2.09
CA GLU A 152 -19.30 32.26 3.40
C GLU A 152 -18.11 33.16 3.81
N TRP A 153 -17.19 32.67 4.65
CA TRP A 153 -16.05 33.41 5.18
C TRP A 153 -14.95 33.76 4.15
N TRP A 154 -15.03 33.28 2.90
CA TRP A 154 -14.03 33.51 1.83
C TRP A 154 -14.56 34.26 0.59
N GLY A 155 -15.79 34.77 0.64
CA GLY A 155 -16.38 35.57 -0.44
C GLY A 155 -17.03 34.76 -1.58
N VAL A 156 -17.52 35.46 -2.61
CA VAL A 156 -18.25 34.86 -3.74
C VAL A 156 -17.33 34.16 -4.76
N GLY A 157 -17.81 33.07 -5.34
CA GLY A 157 -17.12 32.24 -6.31
C GLY A 157 -16.27 31.14 -5.66
N PHE A 158 -15.56 30.40 -6.50
CA PHE A 158 -14.62 29.38 -6.04
C PHE A 158 -13.47 30.08 -5.30
N PRO A 159 -13.14 29.64 -4.08
CA PRO A 159 -12.12 30.28 -3.28
C PRO A 159 -10.72 30.14 -3.92
N PRO A 160 -9.84 31.15 -3.75
CA PRO A 160 -8.52 31.18 -4.40
C PRO A 160 -7.66 29.94 -4.13
N PHE A 161 -7.73 29.38 -2.91
CA PHE A 161 -6.95 28.20 -2.55
C PHE A 161 -7.35 26.95 -3.36
N ARG A 162 -8.62 26.80 -3.77
CA ARG A 162 -9.04 25.66 -4.62
C ARG A 162 -8.36 25.72 -5.98
N LEU A 163 -8.30 26.90 -6.61
CA LEU A 163 -7.61 27.14 -7.88
C LEU A 163 -6.10 26.91 -7.77
N THR A 164 -5.47 27.41 -6.69
CA THR A 164 -4.03 27.25 -6.45
C THR A 164 -3.66 25.80 -6.22
N ASN A 165 -4.40 25.09 -5.36
CA ASN A 165 -4.18 23.69 -5.05
C ASN A 165 -4.37 22.80 -6.29
N ASN A 166 -5.43 23.06 -7.08
CA ASN A 166 -5.66 22.34 -8.33
C ASN A 166 -4.53 22.56 -9.34
N ASN A 167 -4.06 23.81 -9.51
CA ASN A 167 -2.94 24.12 -10.39
C ASN A 167 -1.62 23.45 -9.94
N ALA A 168 -1.36 23.38 -8.63
CA ALA A 168 -0.21 22.65 -8.09
C ALA A 168 -0.32 21.14 -8.39
N ASN A 169 -1.53 20.56 -8.27
CA ASN A 169 -1.79 19.17 -8.63
C ASN A 169 -1.56 18.90 -10.12
N ILE A 170 -2.02 19.79 -11.01
CA ILE A 170 -1.77 19.72 -12.46
C ILE A 170 -0.27 19.64 -12.73
N LYS A 171 0.51 20.60 -12.22
CA LYS A 171 1.97 20.63 -12.41
C LYS A 171 2.66 19.37 -11.88
N ARG A 172 2.20 18.86 -10.72
CA ARG A 172 2.74 17.63 -10.12
C ARG A 172 2.51 16.42 -11.03
N ILE A 173 1.30 16.28 -11.58
CA ILE A 173 0.96 15.17 -12.47
C ILE A 173 1.69 15.28 -13.80
N GLU A 174 1.79 16.48 -14.38
CA GLU A 174 2.59 16.72 -15.60
C GLU A 174 4.05 16.29 -15.41
N LYS A 175 4.68 16.72 -14.30
CA LYS A 175 6.05 16.29 -13.96
C LYS A 175 6.14 14.78 -13.81
N ARG A 176 5.13 14.14 -13.20
CA ARG A 176 5.10 12.69 -13.01
C ARG A 176 4.96 11.94 -14.34
N ILE A 177 4.10 12.39 -15.24
CA ILE A 177 3.94 11.81 -16.58
C ILE A 177 5.25 11.93 -17.36
N ALA A 178 5.88 13.11 -17.37
CA ALA A 178 7.16 13.32 -18.04
C ALA A 178 8.25 12.37 -17.50
N GLY A 179 8.33 12.20 -16.18
CA GLY A 179 9.26 11.26 -15.56
C GLY A 179 9.00 9.81 -15.98
N LEU A 180 7.75 9.36 -15.98
CA LEU A 180 7.42 8.00 -16.43
C LEU A 180 7.72 7.78 -17.92
N LYS A 181 7.44 8.76 -18.79
CA LYS A 181 7.79 8.69 -20.22
C LYS A 181 9.31 8.56 -20.40
N SER A 182 10.10 9.38 -19.71
CA SER A 182 11.57 9.27 -19.78
C SER A 182 12.11 7.91 -19.32
N ILE A 183 11.46 7.28 -18.34
CA ILE A 183 11.84 5.95 -17.86
C ILE A 183 11.47 4.88 -18.88
N ALA A 184 10.29 4.98 -19.51
CA ALA A 184 9.85 4.03 -20.55
C ALA A 184 10.80 4.03 -21.76
N ASP A 185 11.37 5.19 -22.10
CA ASP A 185 12.33 5.33 -23.20
C ASP A 185 13.75 4.87 -22.83
N THR A 186 14.02 4.53 -21.57
CA THR A 186 15.34 4.07 -21.11
C THR A 186 15.49 2.56 -21.30
N ILE A 187 16.51 2.15 -22.05
CA ILE A 187 16.84 0.73 -22.28
C ILE A 187 17.29 0.09 -20.96
N ALA A 188 16.87 -1.17 -20.72
CA ALA A 188 17.31 -1.95 -19.56
C ALA A 188 18.84 -2.10 -19.58
N VAL A 189 19.50 -1.63 -18.54
CA VAL A 189 20.95 -1.74 -18.41
C VAL A 189 21.30 -3.05 -17.72
N HIS A 190 22.17 -3.81 -18.39
CA HIS A 190 22.88 -4.93 -17.82
C HIS A 190 24.32 -4.50 -17.60
N GLU A 191 24.78 -4.64 -16.36
CA GLU A 191 26.16 -4.31 -16.00
C GLU A 191 26.72 -5.45 -15.15
N GLU A 192 27.96 -5.82 -15.40
CA GLU A 192 28.65 -6.80 -14.58
C GLU A 192 29.87 -6.14 -13.95
N ILE A 193 29.93 -6.20 -12.61
CA ILE A 193 31.03 -5.64 -11.83
C ILE A 193 31.52 -6.74 -10.91
N ASN A 194 32.77 -7.16 -11.08
CA ASN A 194 33.46 -8.09 -10.18
C ASN A 194 32.69 -9.41 -9.96
N GLY A 195 32.10 -9.97 -11.02
CA GLY A 195 31.29 -11.20 -10.96
C GLY A 195 29.90 -11.01 -10.36
N VAL A 196 29.48 -9.77 -10.05
CA VAL A 196 28.10 -9.44 -9.68
C VAL A 196 27.39 -8.87 -10.89
N ARG A 197 26.35 -9.58 -11.34
CA ARG A 197 25.48 -9.11 -12.41
C ARG A 197 24.42 -8.19 -11.82
N ILE A 198 24.42 -6.94 -12.27
CA ILE A 198 23.44 -5.91 -11.95
C ILE A 198 22.45 -5.84 -13.11
N PHE A 199 21.17 -6.03 -12.79
CA PHE A 199 20.10 -5.99 -13.78
C PHE A 199 19.01 -5.00 -13.36
N GLU A 200 18.76 -4.02 -14.22
CA GLU A 200 17.65 -3.09 -14.08
C GLU A 200 16.37 -3.70 -14.65
N ASN A 201 15.67 -4.48 -13.83
CA ASN A 201 14.40 -5.10 -14.21
C ASN A 201 13.28 -4.06 -14.20
N ARG A 202 13.02 -3.44 -15.35
CA ARG A 202 11.99 -2.42 -15.52
C ARG A 202 10.57 -2.99 -15.45
N GLU A 203 10.36 -4.23 -15.87
CA GLU A 203 9.07 -4.93 -15.71
C GLU A 203 8.69 -5.12 -14.22
N ALA A 204 9.67 -5.48 -13.40
CA ALA A 204 9.51 -5.62 -11.96
C ALA A 204 9.71 -4.32 -11.17
N ASN A 205 10.03 -3.22 -11.87
CA ASN A 205 10.43 -1.93 -11.28
C ASN A 205 11.48 -2.09 -10.15
N SER A 206 12.45 -3.00 -10.36
CA SER A 206 13.39 -3.46 -9.35
C SER A 206 14.83 -3.51 -9.89
N LEU A 207 15.79 -3.12 -9.07
CA LEU A 207 17.21 -3.37 -9.33
C LEU A 207 17.58 -4.72 -8.70
N GLN A 208 18.13 -5.63 -9.49
CA GLN A 208 18.49 -6.98 -9.07
C GLN A 208 20.01 -7.17 -9.14
N LEU A 209 20.57 -7.74 -8.07
CA LEU A 209 21.98 -8.11 -7.95
C LEU A 209 22.07 -9.63 -7.84
N PHE A 210 22.77 -10.24 -8.79
CA PHE A 210 23.04 -11.67 -8.81
C PHE A 210 24.50 -11.91 -8.43
N PHE A 211 24.70 -12.80 -7.46
CA PHE A 211 26.00 -13.22 -6.98
C PHE A 211 26.20 -14.69 -7.32
N ASP A 212 27.44 -15.11 -7.54
CA ASP A 212 27.77 -16.52 -7.66
C ASP A 212 27.77 -17.17 -6.26
N GLY A 213 26.60 -17.67 -5.86
CA GLY A 213 26.38 -18.25 -4.54
C GLY A 213 26.07 -17.24 -3.44
N LYS A 214 26.24 -17.68 -2.18
CA LYS A 214 25.90 -16.88 -1.00
C LYS A 214 27.01 -15.86 -0.73
N PRO A 215 26.72 -14.53 -0.76
CA PRO A 215 27.72 -13.52 -0.45
C PRO A 215 28.23 -13.62 0.99
N ALA A 216 29.43 -13.08 1.24
CA ALA A 216 29.99 -12.98 2.59
C ALA A 216 29.06 -12.20 3.54
N ALA A 217 29.15 -12.49 4.84
CA ALA A 217 28.25 -11.90 5.84
C ALA A 217 28.28 -10.36 5.86
N GLU A 218 29.45 -9.75 5.64
CA GLU A 218 29.60 -8.29 5.56
C GLU A 218 28.89 -7.69 4.34
N VAL A 219 28.97 -8.36 3.19
CA VAL A 219 28.25 -7.95 1.97
C VAL A 219 26.74 -8.04 2.19
N ILE A 220 26.27 -9.11 2.84
CA ILE A 220 24.86 -9.27 3.22
C ILE A 220 24.41 -8.14 4.17
N LYS A 221 25.25 -7.75 5.12
CA LYS A 221 24.98 -6.65 6.04
C LYS A 221 24.85 -5.32 5.29
N GLN A 222 25.78 -5.01 4.38
CA GLN A 222 25.73 -3.83 3.51
C GLN A 222 24.47 -3.84 2.63
N LEU A 223 24.17 -4.95 1.97
CA LEU A 223 22.96 -5.10 1.15
C LEU A 223 21.70 -4.76 1.96
N LYS A 224 21.57 -5.33 3.18
CA LYS A 224 20.43 -5.05 4.07
C LYS A 224 20.40 -3.61 4.54
N GLN A 225 21.55 -3.02 4.87
CA GLN A 225 21.68 -1.61 5.28
C GLN A 225 21.21 -0.66 4.18
N HIS A 226 21.52 -0.98 2.93
CA HIS A 226 21.08 -0.22 1.74
C HIS A 226 19.76 -0.74 1.16
N GLY A 227 18.95 -1.45 1.95
CA GLY A 227 17.57 -1.79 1.62
C GLY A 227 17.36 -2.89 0.60
N PHE A 228 18.41 -3.59 0.16
CA PHE A 228 18.28 -4.79 -0.66
C PHE A 228 17.74 -5.94 0.19
N ARG A 229 16.80 -6.70 -0.40
CA ARG A 229 16.19 -7.89 0.21
C ARG A 229 16.41 -9.08 -0.70
N TRP A 230 16.71 -10.23 -0.09
CA TRP A 230 16.82 -11.49 -0.82
C TRP A 230 15.46 -11.90 -1.35
N CYS A 231 15.36 -12.12 -2.65
CA CYS A 231 14.19 -12.63 -3.33
C CYS A 231 14.43 -14.07 -3.77
N ARG A 232 13.79 -15.04 -3.11
CA ARG A 232 13.99 -16.47 -3.39
C ARG A 232 13.50 -16.86 -4.79
N SER A 233 12.44 -16.25 -5.30
CA SER A 233 11.86 -16.59 -6.61
C SER A 233 12.71 -16.13 -7.80
N GLU A 234 13.53 -15.09 -7.59
CA GLU A 234 14.44 -14.52 -8.59
C GLU A 234 15.90 -14.92 -8.32
N VAL A 235 16.18 -15.53 -7.15
CA VAL A 235 17.54 -15.90 -6.70
C VAL A 235 18.47 -14.69 -6.77
N ALA A 236 17.98 -13.54 -6.32
CA ALA A 236 18.67 -12.26 -6.41
C ALA A 236 18.44 -11.40 -5.16
N TRP A 237 19.41 -10.53 -4.87
CA TRP A 237 19.19 -9.42 -3.95
C TRP A 237 18.55 -8.27 -4.72
N GLN A 238 17.41 -7.78 -4.26
CA GLN A 238 16.67 -6.74 -4.99
C GLN A 238 16.03 -5.68 -4.12
N ARG A 239 15.78 -4.52 -4.71
CA ARG A 239 14.95 -3.43 -4.17
C ARG A 239 14.33 -2.62 -5.30
N HIS A 240 13.37 -1.75 -4.96
CA HIS A 240 12.79 -0.81 -5.91
C HIS A 240 13.89 0.02 -6.61
N ILE A 241 13.83 0.08 -7.94
CA ILE A 241 14.84 0.78 -8.75
C ILE A 241 14.78 2.29 -8.48
N SER A 242 15.95 2.90 -8.29
CA SER A 242 16.11 4.33 -8.06
C SER A 242 17.58 4.69 -8.26
N ASN A 243 17.90 5.96 -8.47
CA ASN A 243 19.29 6.41 -8.59
C ASN A 243 20.14 5.99 -7.38
N ASN A 244 19.54 6.05 -6.18
CA ASN A 244 20.18 5.59 -4.95
C ASN A 244 20.39 4.06 -4.94
N ALA A 245 19.43 3.28 -5.42
CA ALA A 245 19.59 1.84 -5.54
C ALA A 245 20.72 1.47 -6.51
N ILE A 246 20.77 2.13 -7.67
CA ILE A 246 21.80 1.91 -8.70
C ILE A 246 23.17 2.26 -8.14
N TYR A 247 23.30 3.42 -7.48
CA TYR A 247 24.53 3.86 -6.83
C TYR A 247 25.04 2.81 -5.83
N TRP A 248 24.21 2.39 -4.86
CA TRP A 248 24.64 1.42 -3.87
C TRP A 248 24.86 0.02 -4.44
N GLY A 249 24.09 -0.40 -5.44
CA GLY A 249 24.30 -1.67 -6.13
C GLY A 249 25.69 -1.73 -6.77
N ARG A 250 26.08 -0.66 -7.47
CA ARG A 250 27.41 -0.52 -8.05
C ARG A 250 28.51 -0.45 -6.99
N GLN A 251 28.32 0.34 -5.93
CA GLN A 251 29.31 0.46 -4.85
C GLN A 251 29.57 -0.87 -4.15
N ILE A 252 28.51 -1.62 -3.83
CA ILE A 252 28.64 -2.94 -3.19
C ILE A 252 29.36 -3.91 -4.13
N ALA A 253 28.98 -3.98 -5.40
CA ALA A 253 29.64 -4.83 -6.37
C ALA A 253 31.13 -4.46 -6.56
N ALA A 254 31.44 -3.16 -6.65
CA ALA A 254 32.80 -2.66 -6.77
C ALA A 254 33.68 -3.01 -5.55
N SER A 255 33.12 -3.02 -4.34
CA SER A 255 33.85 -3.25 -3.10
C SER A 255 34.39 -4.68 -2.92
N LEU A 256 33.90 -5.65 -3.71
CA LEU A 256 34.24 -7.07 -3.57
C LEU A 256 35.69 -7.42 -3.93
N ILE A 257 36.39 -6.58 -4.71
CA ILE A 257 37.79 -6.84 -5.09
C ILE A 257 38.81 -6.43 -4.01
N VAL A 258 38.45 -5.55 -3.06
CA VAL A 258 39.43 -4.98 -2.11
C VAL A 258 39.90 -5.99 -1.03
N GLN A 259 39.41 -7.24 -1.04
CA GLN A 259 39.75 -8.25 -0.03
C GLN A 259 40.73 -9.34 -0.50
N SER A 260 41.24 -9.32 -1.74
CA SER A 260 42.14 -10.37 -2.26
C SER A 260 43.64 -10.01 -2.31
N GLN A 261 44.09 -8.97 -1.61
CA GLN A 261 45.52 -8.67 -1.44
C GLN A 261 45.86 -8.29 0.00
N SER A 262 45.77 -9.24 0.93
CA SER A 262 46.41 -9.17 2.26
C SER A 262 46.45 -10.57 2.88
N GLN A 263 47.15 -11.50 2.24
CA GLN A 263 47.71 -12.71 2.87
C GLN A 263 48.50 -13.50 1.81
N THR A 264 49.79 -13.18 1.72
CA THR A 264 50.97 -14.08 1.75
C THR A 264 52.18 -13.29 1.29
#